data_AF-A0A2N2NJP3-F1
#
_entry.id   AF-A0A2N2NJP3-F1
#
_cell.length_a   1.000
_cell.length_b   1.000
_cell.length_c   1.000
_cell.angle_alpha   90.00
_cell.angle_beta   90.00
_cell.angle_gamma   90.00
#
_symmetry.space_group_name_H-M   'P 1'
#
loop_
_entity.id
_entity.type
_entity.pdbx_description
1 polymer ?
#
loop_
_entity_poly.entity_id
_entity_poly.type
_entity_poly.pdbx_seq_one_letter_code
_entity_poly.pdbx_strand_id
1 'polypeptide(L)'
;MDNERKQPPSPQDQLNKRLENVSWGLFLIMLGGIWLVPDRFVPDGSWLIGAGFILIGLNIVRYLKQIPISNFSLILGGAALLIGISDFFQVDLPFFPILLIVIGAKLIIQPLIEKRSLENQ
;
A
#
# COMPACT_ATOMS: atom_id res chain seq x y z
N MET A 1 11.63 15.69 34.37
CA MET A 1 10.59 14.73 33.94
C MET A 1 9.75 15.49 32.95
N ASP A 2 10.26 15.54 31.73
CA ASP A 2 9.85 16.52 30.75
C ASP A 2 8.63 15.90 30.09
N ASN A 3 7.47 16.36 30.55
CA ASN A 3 6.18 15.88 30.11
C ASN A 3 6.05 16.25 28.62
N GLU A 4 6.38 15.31 27.73
CA GLU A 4 6.23 15.43 26.29
C GLU A 4 4.77 15.80 26.01
N ARG A 5 4.51 17.10 25.81
CA ARG A 5 3.21 17.58 25.34
C ARG A 5 3.02 17.09 23.91
N LYS A 6 2.58 15.84 23.76
CA LYS A 6 2.09 15.29 22.50
C LYS A 6 0.97 16.23 22.06
N GLN A 7 1.27 17.08 21.07
CA GLN A 7 0.29 17.98 20.50
C GLN A 7 -0.93 17.14 20.10
N PRO A 8 -2.15 17.64 20.35
CA PRO A 8 -3.34 16.92 19.96
C PRO A 8 -3.28 16.60 18.45
N PRO A 9 -3.68 15.39 18.03
CA PRO A 9 -3.54 14.95 16.65
C PRO A 9 -4.24 15.93 15.72
N SER A 10 -3.54 16.36 14.68
CA SER A 10 -4.05 17.32 13.71
C SER A 10 -5.28 16.75 12.97
N PRO A 11 -6.12 17.60 12.35
CA PRO A 11 -7.23 17.12 11.52
C PRO A 11 -6.78 16.16 10.41
N GLN A 12 -5.58 16.37 9.86
CA GLN A 12 -4.98 15.50 8.84
C GLN A 12 -4.59 14.13 9.42
N ASP A 13 -4.05 14.08 10.64
CA ASP A 13 -3.71 12.81 11.31
C ASP A 13 -4.96 11.98 11.59
N GLN A 14 -6.03 12.64 12.02
CA GLN A 14 -7.31 11.98 12.25
C GLN A 14 -7.91 11.46 10.95
N LEU A 15 -7.83 12.24 9.86
CA LEU A 15 -8.30 11.82 8.54
C LEU A 15 -7.46 10.65 8.00
N ASN A 16 -6.14 10.68 8.16
CA ASN A 16 -5.26 9.60 7.74
C ASN A 16 -5.59 8.30 8.49
N LYS A 17 -5.81 8.36 9.80
CA LYS A 17 -6.25 7.18 10.59
C LYS A 17 -7.58 6.62 10.09
N ARG A 18 -8.54 7.49 9.77
CA ARG A 18 -9.83 7.04 9.20
C ARG A 18 -9.65 6.38 7.84
N LEU A 19 -8.86 6.97 6.97
CA LEU A 19 -8.54 6.42 5.65
C LEU A 19 -7.87 5.06 5.78
N GLU A 20 -6.90 4.93 6.67
CA GLU A 20 -6.23 3.67 6.96
C GLU A 20 -7.21 2.61 7.47
N ASN A 21 -8.09 2.94 8.42
CA ASN A 21 -9.13 2.04 8.90
C ASN A 21 -10.09 1.60 7.78
N VAL A 22 -10.52 2.51 6.91
CA VAL A 22 -11.38 2.20 5.76
C VAL A 22 -10.66 1.28 4.79
N SER A 23 -9.38 1.54 4.49
CA SER A 23 -8.58 0.68 3.62
C SER A 23 -8.38 -0.71 4.19
N TRP A 24 -8.11 -0.83 5.51
CA TRP A 24 -8.07 -2.14 6.17
C TRP A 24 -9.42 -2.84 6.13
N GLY A 25 -10.53 -2.13 6.35
CA GLY A 25 -11.88 -2.68 6.24
C GLY A 25 -12.18 -3.22 4.84
N LEU A 26 -11.90 -2.43 3.80
CA LEU A 26 -12.05 -2.85 2.40
C LEU A 26 -11.16 -4.05 2.07
N PHE A 27 -9.90 -4.03 2.53
CA PHE A 27 -8.96 -5.13 2.31
C PHE A 27 -9.45 -6.42 2.97
N LEU A 28 -9.97 -6.36 4.19
CA LEU A 28 -10.52 -7.53 4.89
C LEU A 28 -11.81 -8.06 4.26
N ILE A 29 -12.70 -7.17 3.82
CA ILE A 29 -13.91 -7.58 3.08
C ILE A 29 -13.52 -8.33 1.80
N MET A 30 -12.57 -7.78 1.05
CA MET A 30 -12.08 -8.38 -0.17
C MET A 30 -11.36 -9.71 0.10
N LEU A 31 -10.53 -9.76 1.14
CA LEU A 31 -9.85 -10.96 1.59
C LEU A 31 -10.84 -12.06 1.99
N GLY A 32 -11.91 -11.71 2.72
CA GLY A 32 -13.02 -12.63 3.01
C GLY A 32 -13.76 -13.09 1.75
N GLY A 33 -13.85 -12.23 0.73
CA GLY A 33 -14.37 -12.56 -0.58
C GLY A 33 -13.65 -13.72 -1.26
N ILE A 34 -12.34 -13.88 -1.05
CA ILE A 34 -11.54 -14.98 -1.63
C ILE A 34 -12.11 -16.34 -1.24
N TRP A 35 -12.48 -16.51 0.04
CA TRP A 35 -13.07 -17.78 0.50
C TRP A 35 -14.54 -17.94 0.15
N LEU A 36 -15.25 -16.84 -0.11
CA LEU A 36 -16.68 -16.87 -0.41
C LEU A 36 -16.96 -17.13 -1.89
N VAL A 37 -16.09 -16.62 -2.77
CA VAL A 37 -16.28 -16.66 -4.22
C VAL A 37 -15.47 -17.82 -4.81
N PRO A 38 -16.13 -18.81 -5.44
CA PRO A 38 -15.42 -19.89 -6.11
C PRO A 38 -14.53 -19.38 -7.25
N ASP A 39 -13.32 -19.95 -7.37
CA ASP A 39 -12.28 -19.57 -8.35
C ASP A 39 -12.75 -19.51 -9.81
N ARG A 40 -13.78 -20.31 -10.15
CA ARG A 40 -14.40 -20.31 -11.49
C ARG A 40 -15.08 -18.99 -11.89
N PHE A 41 -15.39 -18.11 -10.93
CA PHE A 41 -16.11 -16.86 -11.20
C PHE A 41 -15.21 -15.66 -11.38
N VAL A 42 -13.98 -15.69 -10.87
CA VAL A 42 -13.08 -14.54 -10.86
C VAL A 42 -11.67 -15.02 -11.15
N PRO A 43 -10.99 -14.52 -12.19
CA PRO A 43 -9.58 -14.83 -12.44
C PRO A 43 -8.72 -14.52 -11.21
N ASP A 44 -7.70 -15.34 -10.94
CA ASP A 44 -6.83 -15.24 -9.76
C ASP A 44 -6.24 -13.83 -9.58
N GLY A 45 -5.79 -13.19 -10.67
CA GLY A 45 -5.27 -11.83 -10.68
C GLY A 45 -6.26 -10.74 -10.29
N SER A 46 -7.57 -11.01 -10.31
CA SER A 46 -8.61 -10.02 -9.97
C SER A 46 -8.54 -9.56 -8.52
N TRP A 47 -8.11 -10.43 -7.61
CA TRP A 47 -7.90 -10.09 -6.21
C TRP A 47 -6.73 -9.12 -6.04
N LEU A 48 -5.65 -9.32 -6.81
CA LEU A 48 -4.52 -8.39 -6.85
C LEU A 48 -4.91 -7.04 -7.46
N ILE A 49 -5.76 -7.04 -8.49
CA ILE A 49 -6.34 -5.81 -9.04
C ILE A 49 -7.12 -5.05 -7.96
N GLY A 50 -8.01 -5.74 -7.24
CA GLY A 50 -8.77 -5.14 -6.14
C GLY A 50 -7.86 -4.56 -5.04
N ALA A 51 -6.83 -5.32 -4.63
CA ALA A 51 -5.83 -4.86 -3.64
C ALA A 51 -5.12 -3.61 -4.15
N GLY A 52 -4.69 -3.63 -5.41
CA GLY A 52 -4.03 -2.52 -6.08
C GLY A 52 -4.89 -1.26 -6.10
N PHE A 53 -6.17 -1.38 -6.42
CA PHE A 53 -7.11 -0.26 -6.39
C PHE A 53 -7.32 0.31 -4.99
N ILE A 54 -7.42 -0.52 -3.96
CA ILE A 54 -7.54 -0.04 -2.57
C ILE A 54 -6.29 0.76 -2.17
N LEU A 55 -5.11 0.24 -2.46
CA LEU A 55 -3.84 0.87 -2.09
C LEU A 55 -3.58 2.17 -2.88
N ILE A 56 -3.81 2.17 -4.19
CA ILE A 56 -3.66 3.38 -5.01
C ILE A 56 -4.75 4.39 -4.66
N GLY A 57 -6.00 3.96 -4.51
CA GLY A 57 -7.13 4.82 -4.14
C GLY A 57 -6.88 5.55 -2.82
N LEU A 58 -6.33 4.86 -1.82
CA LEU A 58 -5.90 5.47 -0.56
C LEU A 58 -4.87 6.58 -0.78
N ASN A 59 -3.86 6.35 -1.62
CA ASN A 59 -2.83 7.34 -1.91
C ASN A 59 -3.36 8.52 -2.74
N ILE A 60 -4.30 8.29 -3.65
CA ILE A 60 -5.01 9.36 -4.37
C ILE A 60 -5.74 10.25 -3.37
N VAL A 61 -6.49 9.68 -2.43
CA VAL A 61 -7.20 10.48 -1.41
C VAL A 61 -6.22 11.21 -0.50
N ARG A 62 -5.11 10.58 -0.10
CA ARG A 62 -4.03 11.26 0.66
C ARG A 62 -3.48 12.45 -0.10
N TYR A 63 -3.17 12.29 -1.39
CA TYR A 63 -2.68 13.36 -2.25
C TYR A 63 -3.66 14.54 -2.31
N LEU A 64 -4.95 14.26 -2.58
CA LEU A 64 -6.00 15.29 -2.65
C LEU A 64 -6.22 16.03 -1.31
N LYS A 65 -5.88 15.38 -0.18
CA LYS A 65 -6.02 15.92 1.16
C LYS A 65 -4.71 16.47 1.73
N GLN A 66 -3.66 16.55 0.92
CA GLN A 66 -2.31 17.00 1.31
C GLN A 66 -1.72 16.19 2.47
N ILE A 67 -2.14 14.93 2.61
CA ILE A 67 -1.56 13.97 3.55
C ILE A 67 -0.33 13.34 2.86
N PRO A 68 0.79 13.14 3.58
CA PRO A 68 1.96 12.47 3.03
C PRO A 68 1.60 11.12 2.39
N ILE A 69 1.96 10.96 1.13
CA ILE A 69 1.77 9.70 0.39
C ILE A 69 2.74 8.67 0.94
N SER A 70 2.27 7.44 1.14
CA SER A 70 3.16 6.33 1.51
C SER A 70 3.68 5.67 0.24
N ASN A 71 4.95 5.93 -0.07
CA ASN A 71 5.67 5.31 -1.19
C ASN A 71 5.54 3.78 -1.20
N PHE A 72 5.50 3.16 -0.01
CA PHE A 72 5.29 1.73 0.12
C PHE A 72 3.95 1.29 -0.45
N SER A 73 2.85 1.92 -0.01
CA SER A 73 1.51 1.57 -0.51
C SER A 73 1.32 1.93 -1.98
N LEU A 74 1.99 2.97 -2.47
CA LEU A 74 1.95 3.35 -3.89
C LEU A 74 2.66 2.29 -4.76
N ILE A 75 3.88 1.89 -4.39
CA ILE A 75 4.65 0.87 -5.12
C ILE A 75 3.93 -0.47 -5.05
N LEU A 76 3.49 -0.89 -3.86
CA LEU A 76 2.80 -2.17 -3.68
C LEU A 76 1.47 -2.19 -4.44
N GLY A 77 0.71 -1.09 -4.41
CA GLY A 77 -0.54 -0.96 -5.16
C GLY A 77 -0.32 -1.00 -6.67
N GLY A 78 0.70 -0.30 -7.17
CA GLY A 78 1.09 -0.33 -8.57
C GLY A 78 1.55 -1.71 -9.03
N ALA A 79 2.41 -2.38 -8.26
CA ALA A 79 2.84 -3.75 -8.53
C ALA A 79 1.65 -4.72 -8.54
N ALA A 80 0.75 -4.64 -7.56
CA ALA A 80 -0.44 -5.47 -7.48
C ALA A 80 -1.38 -5.28 -8.69
N LEU A 81 -1.58 -4.03 -9.15
CA LEU A 81 -2.34 -3.76 -10.38
C LEU A 81 -1.64 -4.35 -11.60
N LEU A 82 -0.34 -4.13 -11.78
CA LEU A 82 0.40 -4.62 -12.94
C LEU A 82 0.38 -6.15 -13.04
N ILE A 83 0.57 -6.84 -11.91
CA ILE A 83 0.53 -8.30 -11.83
C ILE A 83 -0.90 -8.79 -12.05
N GLY A 84 -1.87 -8.21 -11.35
CA GLY A 84 -3.27 -8.62 -11.50
C GLY A 84 -3.78 -8.42 -12.92
N ILE A 85 -3.32 -7.38 -13.62
CA ILE A 85 -3.63 -7.12 -15.03
C ILE A 85 -2.86 -8.07 -15.96
N SER A 86 -1.61 -8.43 -15.64
CA SER A 86 -0.80 -9.30 -16.51
C SER A 86 -1.40 -10.70 -16.67
N ASP A 87 -2.10 -11.19 -15.65
CA ASP A 87 -2.85 -12.45 -15.72
C ASP A 87 -3.91 -12.43 -16.83
N PHE A 88 -4.55 -11.29 -17.11
CA PHE A 88 -5.51 -11.16 -18.21
C PHE A 88 -4.85 -11.22 -19.59
N PHE A 89 -3.55 -10.93 -19.65
CA PHE A 89 -2.74 -11.03 -20.86
C PHE A 89 -1.98 -12.37 -20.96
N GLN A 90 -2.26 -13.34 -20.08
CA GLN A 90 -1.55 -14.62 -19.99
C GLN A 90 -0.04 -14.45 -19.77
N VAL A 91 0.34 -13.36 -19.09
CA VAL A 91 1.72 -13.10 -18.67
C VAL A 91 1.82 -13.40 -17.18
N ASP A 92 2.43 -14.55 -16.87
CA ASP A 92 2.60 -15.00 -15.49
C ASP A 92 3.70 -14.18 -14.79
N LEU A 93 3.30 -13.12 -14.10
CA LEU A 93 4.21 -12.34 -13.26
C LEU A 93 4.22 -12.89 -11.83
N PRO A 94 5.39 -13.29 -11.29
CA PRO A 94 5.42 -13.94 -9.99
C PRO A 94 5.34 -12.90 -8.87
N PHE A 95 4.20 -12.88 -8.17
CA PHE A 95 3.91 -11.89 -7.11
C PHE A 95 4.93 -11.92 -5.96
N PHE A 96 5.23 -13.09 -5.42
CA PHE A 96 6.17 -13.23 -4.30
C PHE A 96 7.58 -12.71 -4.62
N PRO A 97 8.22 -13.08 -5.74
CA PRO A 97 9.49 -12.50 -6.16
C PRO A 97 9.47 -10.98 -6.28
N ILE A 98 8.43 -10.41 -6.89
CA ILE A 98 8.32 -8.94 -7.04
C ILE A 98 8.19 -8.29 -5.66
N LEU A 99 7.38 -8.85 -4.76
CA LEU A 99 7.24 -8.36 -3.40
C LEU A 99 8.58 -8.39 -2.64
N LEU A 100 9.34 -9.48 -2.76
CA LEU A 100 10.66 -9.61 -2.14
C LEU A 100 11.65 -8.58 -2.69
N ILE A 101 11.64 -8.34 -4.00
CA ILE A 101 12.47 -7.30 -4.62
C ILE A 101 12.13 -5.91 -4.05
N VAL A 102 10.84 -5.58 -3.93
CA VAL A 102 10.40 -4.28 -3.39
C VAL A 102 10.82 -4.13 -1.92
N ILE A 103 10.64 -5.18 -1.10
CA ILE A 103 11.05 -5.16 0.31
C ILE A 103 12.57 -5.03 0.43
N GLY A 104 13.33 -5.83 -0.33
CA GLY A 104 14.79 -5.80 -0.35
C GLY A 104 15.33 -4.43 -0.78
N ALA A 105 14.78 -3.85 -1.84
CA ALA A 105 15.14 -2.51 -2.29
C ALA A 105 14.87 -1.46 -1.21
N LYS A 106 13.73 -1.53 -0.52
CA LYS A 106 13.40 -0.60 0.58
C LYS A 106 14.41 -0.70 1.73
N LEU A 107 14.79 -1.92 2.12
CA LEU A 107 15.76 -2.16 3.20
C LEU A 107 17.15 -1.60 2.87
N ILE A 108 17.53 -1.59 1.58
CA ILE A 108 18.81 -1.02 1.14
C ILE A 108 18.74 0.51 1.05
N ILE A 109 17.65 1.04 0.49
CA ILE A 109 17.49 2.47 0.20
C ILE A 109 17.26 3.28 1.48
N GLN A 110 16.47 2.76 2.43
CA GLN A 110 16.09 3.50 3.64
C GLN A 110 17.31 3.97 4.47
N PRO A 111 18.29 3.11 4.83
CA PRO A 111 19.47 3.53 5.57
C PRO A 111 20.36 4.52 4.80
N LEU A 112 20.42 4.38 3.47
CA LEU A 112 21.22 5.27 2.61
C LEU A 112 20.63 6.69 2.56
N ILE A 113 19.30 6.81 2.58
CA ILE A 113 18.61 8.10 2.65
C ILE A 113 18.77 8.72 4.04
N GLU A 114 18.60 7.93 5.11
CA GLU A 114 18.77 8.41 6.49
C GLU A 114 20.20 8.91 6.74
N LYS A 115 21.22 8.19 6.28
CA LYS A 115 22.63 8.62 6.42
C LYS A 115 22.91 9.95 5.73
N ARG A 116 22.37 10.15 4.51
CA ARG A 116 22.55 11.38 3.74
C ARG A 116 21.81 12.58 4.36
N SER A 117 20.76 12.35 5.13
CA SER A 117 20.04 13.42 5.85
C SER A 117 20.79 13.92 7.08
N LEU A 118 21.70 13.12 7.66
CA LEU A 118 22.51 13.50 8.82
C LEU A 118 23.82 14.20 8.43
N GLU A 119 24.30 14.00 7.20
CA GLU A 119 25.55 14.56 6.69
C GLU A 119 25.38 15.97 6.06
N ASN A 120 24.13 16.42 5.85
CA ASN A 120 23.77 17.74 5.30
C ASN A 120 23.18 18.71 6.34
N GLN A 121 23.29 18.40 7.64
CA GLN A 121 23.06 19.32 8.76
C GLN A 121 24.41 19.73 9.36
#